data_AF-A0A846W9C9-F1
#
_entry.id   AF-A0A846W9C9-F1
#
_cell.length_a   1.000
_cell.length_b   1.000
_cell.length_c   1.000
_cell.angle_alpha   90.00
_cell.angle_beta   90.00
_cell.angle_gamma   90.00
#
_symmetry.space_group_name_H-M   'P 1'
#
loop_
_entity.id
_entity.type
_entity.pdbx_description
1 polymer ?
#
loop_
_entity_poly.entity_id
_entity_poly.type
_entity_poly.pdbx_seq_one_letter_code
_entity_poly.pdbx_strand_id
1 'polypeptide(L)'
;MSFMSKAGFAVVALGLAAGSVFGAGSASAAGDQWGAMAVDADWSNYGRSVDYPTRAEAEAAALDQCGADGCAIEVSWVNGCLALVENEQYIAWGKGSNRAEAEREAYLALTEGTPQNLLVNLGSSQMAGGTVIETVCTTNAS
;
A
#
# COMPACT_ATOMS: atom_id res chain seq x y z
N MET A 1 6.02 8.45 57.43
CA MET A 1 7.38 7.91 57.22
C MET A 1 7.84 8.46 55.87
N SER A 2 8.60 9.57 55.86
CA SER A 2 10.02 9.65 55.45
C SER A 2 10.30 8.82 54.18
N PHE A 3 10.76 9.39 53.07
CA PHE A 3 12.10 9.99 52.94
C PHE A 3 12.15 11.25 52.08
N MET A 4 12.80 12.25 52.66
CA MET A 4 13.32 13.47 52.05
C MET A 4 14.76 13.24 51.60
N SER A 5 15.19 13.83 50.47
CA SER A 5 16.59 14.20 50.06
C SER A 5 16.67 14.20 48.52
N LYS A 6 17.34 15.10 47.78
CA LYS A 6 18.35 16.13 48.06
C LYS A 6 18.46 17.00 46.79
N ALA A 7 18.68 18.30 46.95
CA ALA A 7 19.08 19.20 45.85
C ALA A 7 20.51 18.89 45.36
N GLY A 8 20.80 19.23 44.09
CA GLY A 8 22.15 19.18 43.52
C GLY A 8 22.27 20.06 42.27
N PHE A 9 22.86 21.25 42.44
CA PHE A 9 23.31 22.16 41.38
C PHE A 9 24.47 21.55 40.57
N ALA A 10 24.48 21.76 39.24
CA ALA A 10 25.70 22.02 38.47
C ALA A 10 25.36 22.54 37.06
N VAL A 11 25.42 23.86 36.88
CA VAL A 11 25.56 24.49 35.57
C VAL A 11 27.00 24.27 35.11
N VAL A 12 27.21 23.50 34.04
CA VAL A 12 28.52 23.40 33.38
C VAL A 12 28.41 24.09 32.03
N ALA A 13 28.79 25.36 32.00
CA ALA A 13 29.16 26.05 30.78
C ALA A 13 30.59 25.62 30.42
N LEU A 14 30.72 24.73 29.43
CA LEU A 14 31.97 24.48 28.73
C LEU A 14 31.70 24.77 27.25
N GLY A 15 32.07 25.98 26.82
CA GLY A 15 32.31 26.24 25.42
C GLY A 15 33.59 25.51 24.99
N LEU A 16 33.60 24.99 23.76
CA LEU A 16 34.73 24.96 22.82
C LEU A 16 34.37 24.13 21.57
N ALA A 17 34.80 24.66 20.43
CA ALA A 17 34.97 24.03 19.11
C ALA A 17 33.73 23.82 18.23
N ALA A 18 33.67 24.66 17.19
CA ALA A 18 33.02 24.37 15.93
C ALA A 18 33.54 23.03 15.37
N GLY A 19 32.65 22.06 15.26
CA GLY A 19 32.84 20.82 14.53
C GLY A 19 31.56 20.55 13.77
N SER A 20 31.63 20.67 12.45
CA SER A 20 30.54 20.45 11.51
C SER A 20 30.06 19.01 11.64
N VAL A 21 29.07 18.76 12.49
CA VAL A 21 28.21 17.60 12.29
C VAL A 21 27.27 18.04 11.17
N PHE A 22 27.69 17.77 9.94
CA PHE A 22 26.71 17.36 8.94
C PHE A 22 26.01 16.16 9.57
N GLY A 23 24.99 16.44 10.38
CA GLY A 23 23.94 15.49 10.58
C GLY A 23 23.41 15.31 9.18
N ALA A 24 23.90 14.26 8.50
CA ALA A 24 23.09 13.55 7.55
C ALA A 24 21.79 13.38 8.31
N GLY A 25 20.80 14.23 8.00
CA GLY A 25 19.49 14.09 8.56
C GLY A 25 19.21 12.62 8.40
N SER A 26 18.89 11.95 9.51
CA SER A 26 18.03 10.80 9.39
C SER A 26 16.82 11.34 8.64
N ALA A 27 16.85 11.23 7.31
CA ALA A 27 15.66 11.11 6.53
C ALA A 27 14.95 10.00 7.29
N SER A 28 13.90 10.35 8.00
CA SER A 28 12.93 9.40 8.46
C SER A 28 12.38 8.81 7.16
N ALA A 29 13.12 7.89 6.56
CA ALA A 29 12.59 6.94 5.62
C ALA A 29 11.63 6.16 6.50
N ALA A 30 10.36 6.57 6.50
CA ALA A 30 9.29 5.63 6.77
C ALA A 30 9.69 4.39 5.97
N GLY A 31 10.01 3.30 6.68
CA GLY A 31 10.54 2.10 6.04
C GLY A 31 9.61 1.63 4.94
N ASP A 32 10.08 0.73 4.08
CA ASP A 32 9.23 0.17 3.04
C ASP A 32 7.93 -0.39 3.65
N GLN A 33 6.81 0.12 3.16
CA GLN A 33 5.50 -0.31 3.59
C GLN A 33 4.92 -1.19 2.51
N TRP A 34 4.57 -2.39 2.92
CA TRP A 34 4.07 -3.43 2.05
C TRP A 34 2.56 -3.54 2.18
N GLY A 35 1.93 -3.74 1.02
CA GLY A 35 0.58 -4.23 0.93
C GLY A 35 0.51 -5.55 0.18
N ALA A 36 -0.56 -6.30 0.43
CA ALA A 36 -0.84 -7.56 -0.24
C ALA A 36 -2.35 -7.76 -0.37
N MET A 37 -2.72 -8.56 -1.36
CA MET A 37 -4.09 -9.04 -1.57
C MET A 37 -4.05 -10.53 -1.85
N ALA A 38 -4.97 -11.24 -1.19
CA ALA A 38 -5.25 -12.63 -1.40
C ALA A 38 -6.69 -12.81 -1.88
N VAL A 39 -6.93 -13.75 -2.79
CA VAL A 39 -8.26 -14.08 -3.30
C VAL A 39 -8.46 -15.58 -3.26
N ASP A 40 -9.71 -16.03 -3.15
CA ASP A 40 -10.09 -17.41 -3.40
C ASP A 40 -10.20 -17.71 -4.91
N ALA A 41 -10.25 -18.98 -5.28
CA ALA A 41 -10.28 -19.41 -6.68
C ALA A 41 -11.47 -18.83 -7.47
N ASP A 42 -12.60 -18.58 -6.80
CA ASP A 42 -13.84 -18.08 -7.41
C ASP A 42 -13.97 -16.55 -7.33
N TRP A 43 -12.97 -15.83 -6.80
CA TRP A 43 -13.01 -14.37 -6.57
C TRP A 43 -14.21 -13.90 -5.72
N SER A 44 -14.75 -14.80 -4.89
CA SER A 44 -15.89 -14.53 -4.02
C SER A 44 -15.48 -13.91 -2.69
N ASN A 45 -14.25 -14.20 -2.24
CA ASN A 45 -13.66 -13.67 -1.02
C ASN A 45 -12.26 -13.16 -1.32
N TYR A 46 -11.95 -11.97 -0.83
CA TYR A 46 -10.61 -11.41 -0.91
C TYR A 46 -10.22 -10.74 0.40
N GLY A 47 -8.96 -10.91 0.78
CA GLY A 47 -8.34 -10.25 1.92
C GLY A 47 -7.27 -9.29 1.45
N ARG A 48 -7.07 -8.20 2.20
CA ARG A 48 -6.08 -7.17 1.86
C ARG A 48 -5.34 -6.67 3.09
N SER A 49 -4.11 -6.24 2.91
CA SER A 49 -3.31 -5.68 3.99
C SER A 49 -2.48 -4.53 3.46
N VAL A 50 -2.21 -3.52 4.29
CA VAL A 50 -1.28 -2.42 4.00
C VAL A 50 -0.50 -2.03 5.25
N ASP A 51 0.57 -1.27 5.05
CA ASP A 51 1.40 -0.69 6.10
C ASP A 51 2.16 -1.72 6.95
N TYR A 52 2.51 -2.86 6.35
CA TYR A 52 3.36 -3.85 6.97
C TYR A 52 4.84 -3.60 6.65
N PRO A 53 5.77 -3.83 7.60
CA PRO A 53 7.18 -3.54 7.39
C PRO A 53 7.87 -4.57 6.48
N THR A 54 7.23 -5.72 6.24
CA THR A 54 7.75 -6.74 5.31
C THR A 54 6.65 -7.28 4.40
N ARG A 55 7.05 -7.73 3.20
CA ARG A 55 6.17 -8.42 2.26
C ARG A 55 5.50 -9.64 2.88
N ALA A 56 6.26 -10.46 3.61
CA ALA A 56 5.75 -11.70 4.19
C ALA A 56 4.66 -11.45 5.25
N GLU A 57 4.80 -10.41 6.07
CA GLU A 57 3.77 -10.04 7.05
C GLU A 57 2.52 -9.49 6.37
N ALA A 58 2.67 -8.71 5.29
CA ALA A 58 1.54 -8.27 4.48
C ALA A 58 0.80 -9.48 3.88
N GLU A 59 1.53 -10.38 3.21
CA GLU A 59 0.95 -11.59 2.61
C GLU A 59 0.23 -12.46 3.65
N ALA A 60 0.84 -12.69 4.81
CA ALA A 60 0.20 -13.44 5.89
C ALA A 60 -1.10 -12.77 6.39
N ALA A 61 -1.09 -11.44 6.56
CA ALA A 61 -2.27 -10.70 6.99
C ALA A 61 -3.38 -10.68 5.91
N ALA A 62 -3.02 -10.63 4.63
CA ALA A 62 -3.98 -10.71 3.54
C ALA A 62 -4.64 -12.09 3.46
N LEU A 63 -3.87 -13.18 3.67
CA LEU A 63 -4.42 -14.54 3.73
C LEU A 63 -5.34 -14.73 4.94
N ASP A 64 -4.95 -14.23 6.11
CA ASP A 64 -5.77 -14.28 7.32
C ASP A 64 -7.10 -13.53 7.13
N GLN A 65 -7.06 -12.35 6.50
CA GLN A 65 -8.27 -11.58 6.19
C GLN A 65 -9.16 -12.23 5.12
N CYS A 66 -8.59 -12.95 4.17
CA CYS A 66 -9.37 -13.63 3.13
C CYS A 66 -10.28 -14.71 3.74
N GLY A 67 -9.79 -15.42 4.76
CA GLY A 67 -10.63 -16.23 5.66
C GLY A 67 -11.33 -17.44 5.02
N ALA A 68 -11.07 -17.75 3.76
CA ALA A 68 -11.65 -18.86 3.02
C ALA A 68 -10.60 -19.94 2.70
N ASP A 69 -11.05 -21.19 2.56
CA ASP A 69 -10.21 -22.28 2.07
C ASP A 69 -9.79 -22.01 0.61
N GLY A 70 -8.50 -22.12 0.33
CA GLY A 70 -7.97 -21.92 -1.03
C GLY A 70 -7.61 -20.48 -1.38
N CYS A 71 -7.62 -19.55 -0.43
CA CYS A 71 -7.06 -18.22 -0.66
C CYS A 71 -5.57 -18.28 -1.02
N ALA A 72 -5.18 -17.56 -2.07
CA ALA A 72 -3.80 -17.44 -2.53
C ALA A 72 -3.43 -15.97 -2.70
N ILE A 73 -2.14 -15.65 -2.58
CA ILE A 73 -1.64 -14.30 -2.83
C ILE A 73 -1.68 -14.02 -4.33
N GLU A 74 -2.47 -13.03 -4.74
CA GLU A 74 -2.51 -12.57 -6.12
C GLU A 74 -1.49 -11.46 -6.38
N VAL A 75 -1.38 -10.53 -5.42
CA VAL A 75 -0.52 -9.37 -5.60
C VAL A 75 0.05 -8.88 -4.28
N SER A 76 1.31 -8.45 -4.33
CA SER A 76 1.92 -7.62 -3.30
C SER A 76 2.53 -6.37 -3.94
N TRP A 77 2.51 -5.27 -3.20
CA TRP A 77 3.08 -4.00 -3.63
C TRP A 77 3.79 -3.33 -2.45
N VAL A 78 4.62 -2.34 -2.76
CA VAL A 78 5.42 -1.59 -1.80
C VAL A 78 5.34 -0.10 -2.13
N ASN A 79 5.21 0.75 -1.11
CA ASN A 79 5.25 2.21 -1.22
C ASN A 79 4.34 2.76 -2.33
N GLY A 80 3.07 2.34 -2.34
CA GLY A 80 2.17 2.64 -3.43
C GLY A 80 0.74 2.17 -3.19
N CYS A 81 -0.03 2.17 -4.27
CA CYS A 81 -1.44 1.80 -4.26
C CYS A 81 -1.71 0.58 -5.13
N LEU A 82 -2.73 -0.18 -4.74
CA LEU A 82 -3.41 -1.19 -5.55
C LEU A 82 -4.84 -0.70 -5.82
N ALA A 83 -5.29 -0.79 -7.07
CA ALA A 83 -6.66 -0.53 -7.47
C ALA A 83 -7.29 -1.78 -8.08
N LEU A 84 -8.56 -1.99 -7.78
CA LEU A 84 -9.40 -3.06 -8.31
C LEU A 84 -10.50 -2.42 -9.13
N VAL A 85 -10.67 -2.93 -10.34
CA VAL A 85 -11.72 -2.52 -11.27
C VAL A 85 -12.49 -3.75 -11.72
N GLU A 86 -13.78 -3.59 -11.93
CA GLU A 86 -14.63 -4.63 -12.49
C GLU A 86 -15.46 -4.13 -13.66
N ASN A 87 -15.86 -5.04 -14.53
CA ASN A 87 -16.99 -4.87 -15.42
C ASN A 87 -17.94 -6.06 -15.25
N GLU A 88 -18.98 -6.16 -16.10
CA GLU A 88 -19.99 -7.22 -16.01
C GLU A 88 -19.43 -8.66 -16.09
N GLN A 89 -18.18 -8.85 -16.54
CA GLN A 89 -17.62 -10.16 -16.85
C GLN A 89 -16.27 -10.44 -16.17
N TYR A 90 -15.51 -9.41 -15.79
CA TYR A 90 -14.13 -9.54 -15.36
C TYR A 90 -13.82 -8.58 -14.21
N ILE A 91 -12.98 -9.05 -13.29
CA ILE A 91 -12.28 -8.24 -12.30
C ILE A 91 -10.82 -8.17 -12.72
N ALA A 92 -10.25 -6.98 -12.64
CA ALA A 92 -8.84 -6.74 -12.88
C ALA A 92 -8.28 -5.83 -11.78
N TRP A 93 -6.96 -5.84 -11.65
CA TRP A 93 -6.27 -5.00 -10.70
C TRP A 93 -5.01 -4.40 -11.31
N GLY A 94 -4.55 -3.31 -10.70
CA GLY A 94 -3.35 -2.61 -11.12
C GLY A 94 -2.70 -1.93 -9.93
N LYS A 95 -1.38 -1.76 -10.00
CA LYS A 95 -0.59 -1.14 -8.94
C LYS A 95 0.20 0.04 -9.48
N GLY A 96 0.41 1.04 -8.64
CA GLY A 96 1.14 2.26 -9.01
C GLY A 96 1.72 2.96 -7.79
N SER A 97 2.58 3.95 -8.02
CA SER A 97 3.17 4.77 -6.95
C SER A 97 2.12 5.62 -6.22
N ASN A 98 1.00 5.89 -6.89
CA ASN A 98 -0.11 6.71 -6.42
C ASN A 98 -1.45 6.12 -6.92
N ARG A 99 -2.57 6.64 -6.40
CA ARG A 99 -3.92 6.19 -6.74
C ARG A 99 -4.20 6.24 -8.25
N ALA A 100 -3.87 7.35 -8.91
CA ALA A 100 -4.23 7.55 -10.32
C ALA A 100 -3.47 6.58 -11.24
N GLU A 101 -2.21 6.30 -10.93
CA GLU A 101 -1.42 5.30 -11.64
C GLU A 101 -1.96 3.89 -11.42
N ALA A 102 -2.27 3.51 -10.17
CA ALA A 102 -2.82 2.20 -9.85
C ALA A 102 -4.16 1.94 -10.58
N GLU A 103 -5.06 2.92 -10.56
CA GLU A 103 -6.34 2.85 -11.26
C GLU A 103 -6.12 2.72 -12.77
N ARG A 104 -5.26 3.56 -13.36
CA ARG A 104 -4.95 3.48 -14.80
C ARG A 104 -4.45 2.09 -15.20
N GLU A 105 -3.52 1.51 -14.46
CA GLU A 105 -3.00 0.17 -14.73
C GLU A 105 -4.09 -0.90 -14.58
N ALA A 106 -4.98 -0.75 -13.58
CA ALA A 106 -6.09 -1.68 -13.38
C ALA A 106 -7.06 -1.67 -14.56
N TYR A 107 -7.35 -0.48 -15.08
CA TYR A 107 -8.18 -0.31 -16.27
C TYR A 107 -7.51 -0.86 -17.54
N LEU A 108 -6.20 -0.72 -17.68
CA LEU A 108 -5.46 -1.35 -18.79
C LEU A 108 -5.57 -2.87 -18.72
N ALA A 109 -5.31 -3.45 -17.54
CA ALA A 109 -5.46 -4.90 -17.32
C ALA A 109 -6.90 -5.38 -17.62
N LEU A 110 -7.91 -4.58 -17.25
CA LEU A 110 -9.31 -4.87 -17.58
C LEU A 110 -9.53 -4.91 -19.09
N THR A 111 -8.95 -3.99 -19.86
CA THR A 111 -9.05 -3.98 -21.33
C THR A 111 -8.33 -5.14 -22.01
N GLU A 112 -7.25 -5.67 -21.41
CA GLU A 112 -6.52 -6.83 -21.95
C GLU A 112 -7.29 -8.14 -21.75
N GLY A 113 -8.01 -8.27 -20.64
CA GLY A 113 -8.88 -9.42 -20.35
C GLY A 113 -10.24 -9.37 -21.04
N THR A 114 -10.70 -8.18 -21.44
CA THR A 114 -12.00 -8.00 -22.11
C THR A 114 -11.83 -8.13 -23.63
N PRO A 115 -12.70 -8.89 -24.35
CA PRO A 115 -12.63 -8.93 -25.79
C PRO A 115 -12.82 -7.52 -26.37
N GLN A 116 -11.93 -7.15 -27.30
CA GLN A 116 -11.74 -5.78 -27.81
C GLN A 116 -12.97 -5.21 -28.55
N ASN A 117 -14.00 -6.04 -28.76
CA ASN A 117 -15.28 -5.68 -29.36
C ASN A 117 -16.24 -4.95 -28.39
N LEU A 118 -16.01 -4.97 -27.06
CA LEU A 118 -16.74 -4.09 -26.13
C LEU A 118 -16.20 -2.64 -26.11
N LEU A 119 -14.95 -2.44 -26.55
CA LEU A 119 -14.25 -1.15 -26.46
C LEU A 119 -14.64 -0.16 -27.56
N VAL A 120 -15.27 -0.62 -28.64
CA VAL A 120 -15.65 0.20 -29.80
C VAL A 120 -16.88 1.09 -29.57
N ASN A 121 -17.64 0.89 -28.48
CA ASN A 121 -18.87 1.65 -28.20
C ASN A 121 -18.78 2.56 -26.98
N LEU A 122 -17.63 2.61 -26.31
CA LEU A 122 -17.43 3.41 -25.11
C LEU A 122 -16.52 4.58 -25.46
N GLY A 123 -17.13 5.77 -25.58
CA GLY A 123 -16.41 7.02 -25.80
C GLY A 123 -15.30 7.19 -24.75
N SER A 124 -14.26 7.93 -25.12
CA SER A 124 -12.96 8.10 -24.45
C SER A 124 -13.00 8.56 -22.97
N SER A 125 -14.19 8.71 -22.40
CA SER A 125 -14.47 9.04 -21.00
C SER A 125 -14.83 7.82 -20.15
N GLN A 126 -15.04 6.65 -20.76
CA GLN A 126 -15.44 5.41 -20.09
C GLN A 126 -14.36 4.36 -20.30
N MET A 127 -13.34 4.38 -19.45
CA MET A 127 -12.28 3.37 -19.43
C MET A 127 -12.91 1.98 -19.31
N ALA A 128 -12.84 1.17 -20.37
CA ALA A 128 -13.32 -0.21 -20.49
C ALA A 128 -14.76 -0.51 -20.02
N GLY A 129 -15.59 0.51 -19.74
CA GLY A 129 -16.86 0.33 -19.02
C GLY A 129 -16.68 -0.19 -17.60
N GLY A 130 -15.45 -0.15 -17.07
CA GLY A 130 -15.14 -0.66 -15.74
C GLY A 130 -15.40 0.37 -14.65
N THR A 131 -15.74 -0.11 -13.46
CA THR A 131 -15.86 0.70 -12.24
C THR A 131 -14.78 0.33 -11.26
N VAL A 132 -14.19 1.33 -10.60
CA VAL A 132 -13.29 1.10 -9.46
C VAL A 132 -14.12 0.54 -8.30
N ILE A 133 -13.85 -0.70 -7.93
CA ILE A 133 -14.41 -1.32 -6.72
C ILE A 133 -13.70 -0.69 -5.51
N GLU A 134 -12.38 -0.63 -5.59
CA GLU A 134 -11.56 -0.30 -4.45
C GLU A 134 -10.17 0.19 -4.84
N THR A 135 -9.64 1.15 -4.10
CA THR A 135 -8.23 1.56 -4.20
C THR A 135 -7.63 1.65 -2.80
N VAL A 136 -6.56 0.89 -2.57
CA VAL A 136 -5.88 0.74 -1.28
C VAL A 136 -4.44 1.19 -1.42
N CYS A 137 -4.02 2.10 -0.55
CA CYS A 137 -2.69 2.68 -0.58
C CYS A 137 -1.96 2.41 0.73
N THR A 138 -0.64 2.24 0.64
CA THR A 138 0.22 2.34 1.82
C THR A 138 0.29 3.81 2.27
N THR A 139 0.53 4.07 3.55
CA THR A 139 0.54 5.44 4.09
C THR A 139 1.69 6.31 3.57
N ASN A 140 2.62 5.74 2.81
CA ASN A 140 3.73 6.43 2.14
C ASN A 140 3.62 6.39 0.60
N ALA A 141 2.44 6.07 0.06
CA ALA A 141 2.15 6.26 -1.36
C ALA A 141 2.27 7.76 -1.75
N SER A 142 2.64 8.01 -3.01
CA SER A 142 2.99 9.34 -3.54
C SER A 142 1.79 10.20 -3.93
#